data_AF-A0A853IQV8-F1
#
_entry.id   AF-A0A853IQV8-F1
#
_cell.length_a   1.000
_cell.length_b   1.000
_cell.length_c   1.000
_cell.angle_alpha   90.00
_cell.angle_beta   90.00
_cell.angle_gamma   90.00
#
_symmetry.space_group_name_H-M   'P 1'
#
loop_
_entity.id
_entity.type
_entity.pdbx_description
1 polymer ?
#
loop_
_entity_poly.entity_id
_entity_poly.type
_entity_poly.pdbx_seq_one_letter_code
_entity_poly.pdbx_strand_id
1 'polypeptide(L)'
;MVNGISISVTQQDLVDRVISVECPVIDTRQSSSQQWQAFDRALPGMLGALFDLAAGALRELPNVGLPREDRPRLVEYVLLGMALAKASGKHPNEFLQQFQTTRAETVARTLDASPVASAVLEFIEANPYGIEASVKDILTRLEHYKPAGAEAWPRTPKGLGDALRRASPALRQLGVECKSLGNIGGKVKWAIKGKLATPCHASHEVIVPSGVGHDIKTSMTSSPAGTLATEVL
;
A
#
# COMPACT_ATOMS: atom_id res chain seq x y z
N MET A 1 -3.30 -13.99 18.12
CA MET A 1 -4.22 -13.02 17.50
C MET A 1 -4.37 -11.86 18.47
N VAL A 2 -4.17 -10.63 18.02
CA VAL A 2 -4.32 -9.42 18.86
C VAL A 2 -5.49 -8.62 18.28
N ASN A 3 -6.40 -8.16 19.14
CA ASN A 3 -7.55 -7.35 18.74
C ASN A 3 -7.52 -6.05 19.56
N GLY A 4 -7.89 -4.94 18.93
CA GLY A 4 -7.96 -3.63 19.53
C GLY A 4 -8.56 -2.62 18.58
N ILE A 5 -9.06 -1.51 19.12
CA ILE A 5 -9.59 -0.39 18.33
C ILE A 5 -8.44 0.40 17.71
N SER A 6 -7.33 0.53 18.43
CA SER A 6 -6.11 1.20 17.99
C SER A 6 -5.08 0.20 17.43
N ILE A 7 -4.24 0.66 16.49
CA ILE A 7 -3.16 -0.13 15.91
C ILE A 7 -2.25 -0.68 17.02
N SER A 8 -2.23 -2.01 17.16
CA SER A 8 -1.50 -2.66 18.26
C SER A 8 -0.06 -3.01 17.86
N VAL A 9 0.21 -3.10 16.56
CA VAL A 9 1.52 -3.42 16.00
C VAL A 9 2.09 -2.15 15.36
N THR A 10 3.03 -1.51 16.05
CA THR A 10 3.69 -0.28 15.58
C THR A 10 5.16 -0.50 15.23
N GLN A 11 5.74 -1.64 15.65
CA GLN A 11 7.11 -1.98 15.31
C GLN A 11 7.19 -2.45 13.86
N GLN A 12 7.91 -1.71 13.03
CA GLN A 12 7.85 -1.90 11.58
C GLN A 12 8.28 -3.28 11.07
N ASP A 13 9.30 -3.91 11.68
CA ASP A 13 9.67 -5.28 11.28
C ASP A 13 8.51 -6.26 11.47
N LEU A 14 7.69 -6.02 12.51
CA LEU A 14 6.49 -6.80 12.77
C LEU A 14 5.34 -6.38 11.84
N VAL A 15 5.17 -5.09 11.56
CA VAL A 15 4.18 -4.59 10.56
C VAL A 15 4.37 -5.27 9.21
N ASP A 16 5.62 -5.46 8.76
CA ASP A 16 5.91 -6.13 7.48
C ASP A 16 5.66 -7.66 7.51
N ARG A 17 5.35 -8.24 8.66
CA ARG A 17 5.14 -9.69 8.87
C ARG A 17 3.77 -10.05 9.43
N VAL A 18 2.88 -9.08 9.60
CA VAL A 18 1.51 -9.30 10.08
C VAL A 18 0.51 -8.95 8.99
N ILE A 19 -0.66 -9.59 9.07
CA ILE A 19 -1.82 -9.26 8.25
C ILE A 19 -2.79 -8.51 9.16
N SER A 20 -3.11 -7.28 8.78
CA SER A 20 -4.14 -6.49 9.46
C SER A 20 -5.49 -6.83 8.83
N VAL A 21 -6.47 -7.20 9.66
CA VAL A 21 -7.85 -7.45 9.25
C VAL A 21 -8.74 -6.44 9.95
N GLU A 22 -9.42 -5.63 9.16
CA GLU A 22 -10.38 -4.65 9.65
C GLU A 22 -11.79 -5.19 9.45
N CYS A 23 -12.54 -5.25 10.55
CA CYS A 23 -13.93 -5.69 10.51
C CYS A 23 -14.83 -4.49 10.20
N PRO A 24 -15.88 -4.67 9.38
CA PRO A 24 -16.85 -3.61 9.14
C PRO A 24 -17.59 -3.22 10.43
N VAL A 25 -18.09 -1.98 10.46
CA VAL A 25 -18.94 -1.50 11.55
C VAL A 25 -20.24 -2.31 11.56
N ILE A 26 -20.66 -2.75 12.75
CA ILE A 26 -21.91 -3.49 12.93
C ILE A 26 -23.05 -2.48 13.04
N ASP A 27 -23.87 -2.37 11.99
CA ASP A 27 -25.05 -1.48 11.96
C ASP A 27 -26.17 -1.97 12.87
N THR A 28 -26.52 -3.26 12.77
CA THR A 28 -27.58 -3.89 13.56
C THR A 28 -26.99 -4.88 14.55
N ARG A 29 -27.14 -4.59 15.85
CA ARG A 29 -26.69 -5.49 16.91
C ARG A 29 -27.69 -6.63 17.08
N GLN A 30 -27.19 -7.86 17.07
CA GLN A 30 -27.96 -9.06 17.34
C GLN A 30 -27.54 -9.68 18.67
N SER A 31 -28.43 -10.45 19.28
CA SER A 31 -28.08 -11.24 20.46
C SER A 31 -27.07 -12.33 20.10
N SER A 32 -26.19 -12.67 21.05
CA SER A 32 -25.17 -13.69 20.83
C SER A 32 -25.79 -15.05 20.47
N SER A 33 -26.92 -15.42 21.06
CA SER A 33 -27.62 -16.68 20.75
C SER A 33 -28.08 -16.74 19.30
N GLN A 34 -28.65 -15.65 18.76
CA GLN A 34 -29.06 -15.58 17.35
C GLN A 34 -27.85 -15.64 16.40
N GLN A 35 -26.75 -14.98 16.75
CA GLN A 35 -25.51 -15.03 15.97
C GLN A 35 -24.95 -16.45 15.89
N TRP A 36 -24.85 -17.14 17.03
CA TRP A 36 -24.41 -18.53 17.08
C TRP A 36 -25.32 -19.46 16.28
N GLN A 37 -26.65 -19.32 16.41
CA GLN A 37 -27.59 -20.13 15.65
C GLN A 37 -27.50 -19.88 14.13
N ALA A 38 -27.23 -18.65 13.69
CA ALA A 38 -26.98 -18.35 12.29
C ALA A 38 -25.66 -18.97 11.81
N PHE A 39 -24.60 -18.85 12.61
CA PHE A 39 -23.29 -19.43 12.33
C PHE A 39 -23.36 -20.95 12.22
N ASP A 40 -23.96 -21.65 13.18
CA ASP A 40 -24.07 -23.11 13.21
C ASP A 40 -24.83 -23.66 12.00
N ARG A 41 -25.88 -22.95 11.57
CA ARG A 41 -26.63 -23.30 10.35
C ARG A 41 -25.79 -23.13 9.08
N ALA A 42 -24.94 -22.11 9.02
CA ALA A 42 -24.09 -21.82 7.86
C ALA A 42 -22.77 -22.63 7.86
N LEU A 43 -22.36 -23.16 9.01
CA LEU A 43 -21.05 -23.77 9.23
C LEU A 43 -20.68 -24.86 8.22
N PRO A 44 -21.55 -25.83 7.87
CA PRO A 44 -21.20 -26.87 6.89
C PRO A 44 -20.87 -26.29 5.51
N GLY A 45 -21.64 -25.30 5.06
CA GLY A 45 -21.41 -24.62 3.78
C GLY A 45 -20.15 -23.76 3.78
N MET A 46 -19.90 -23.04 4.88
CA MET A 46 -18.67 -22.25 5.04
C MET A 46 -17.42 -23.12 5.02
N LEU A 47 -17.45 -24.26 5.70
CA LEU A 47 -16.33 -25.21 5.71
C LEU A 47 -16.10 -25.84 4.33
N GLY A 48 -17.18 -26.25 3.65
CA GLY A 48 -17.08 -26.76 2.27
C GLY A 48 -16.41 -25.73 1.35
N ALA A 49 -16.91 -24.50 1.34
CA ALA A 49 -16.34 -23.43 0.51
C ALA A 49 -14.87 -23.13 0.87
N LEU A 50 -14.52 -23.14 2.16
CA LEU A 50 -13.14 -22.93 2.61
C LEU A 50 -12.20 -24.04 2.11
N PHE A 51 -12.63 -25.30 2.18
CA PHE A 51 -11.83 -26.43 1.70
C PHE A 51 -11.72 -26.47 0.18
N ASP A 52 -12.79 -26.15 -0.55
CA ASP A 52 -12.76 -26.06 -2.02
C ASP A 52 -11.78 -24.97 -2.48
N LEU A 53 -11.83 -23.80 -1.83
CA LEU A 53 -10.91 -22.70 -2.08
C LEU A 53 -9.46 -23.08 -1.74
N ALA A 54 -9.24 -23.76 -0.60
CA ALA A 54 -7.90 -24.21 -0.22
C ALA A 54 -7.33 -25.23 -1.21
N ALA A 55 -8.12 -26.23 -1.61
CA ALA A 55 -7.72 -27.23 -2.60
C ALA A 55 -7.43 -26.59 -3.97
N GLY A 56 -8.29 -25.65 -4.40
CA GLY A 56 -8.08 -24.87 -5.61
C GLY A 56 -6.79 -24.04 -5.57
N ALA A 57 -6.54 -23.33 -4.47
CA ALA A 57 -5.34 -22.53 -4.30
C ALA A 57 -4.07 -23.41 -4.32
N LEU A 58 -4.07 -24.56 -3.63
CA LEU A 58 -2.94 -25.49 -3.65
C LEU A 58 -2.65 -26.03 -5.06
N ARG A 59 -3.69 -26.30 -5.85
CA ARG A 59 -3.53 -26.71 -7.26
C ARG A 59 -2.91 -25.61 -8.12
N GLU A 60 -3.27 -24.35 -7.89
CA GLU A 60 -2.77 -23.22 -8.67
C GLU A 60 -1.43 -22.65 -8.18
N LEU A 61 -1.01 -22.97 -6.96
CA LEU A 61 0.20 -22.43 -6.34
C LEU A 61 1.48 -22.60 -7.19
N PRO A 62 1.73 -23.74 -7.87
CA PRO A 62 2.88 -23.89 -8.75
C PRO A 62 2.82 -23.01 -10.02
N ASN A 63 1.63 -22.48 -10.36
CA ASN A 63 1.37 -21.72 -11.58
C ASN A 63 1.33 -20.21 -11.35
N VAL A 64 1.66 -19.73 -10.15
CA VAL A 64 1.74 -18.30 -9.82
C VAL A 64 3.17 -17.93 -9.42
N GLY A 65 3.58 -16.71 -9.74
CA GLY A 65 4.94 -16.25 -9.47
C GLY A 65 5.02 -14.74 -9.37
N LEU A 66 6.05 -14.28 -8.66
CA LEU A 66 6.36 -12.86 -8.46
C LEU A 66 7.82 -12.58 -8.89
N PRO A 67 8.05 -11.53 -9.70
CA PRO A 67 9.38 -10.97 -9.94
C PRO A 67 10.08 -10.63 -8.62
N ARG A 68 11.42 -10.62 -8.61
CA ARG A 68 12.18 -10.47 -7.35
C ARG A 68 11.95 -9.11 -6.68
N GLU A 69 11.82 -8.08 -7.50
CA GLU A 69 11.55 -6.69 -7.14
C GLU A 69 10.22 -6.50 -6.41
N ASP A 70 9.22 -7.34 -6.70
CA ASP A 70 7.87 -7.23 -6.15
C ASP A 70 7.64 -8.12 -4.92
N ARG A 71 8.65 -8.90 -4.50
CA ARG A 71 8.51 -9.86 -3.38
C ARG A 71 8.48 -9.13 -2.04
N PRO A 72 7.33 -9.13 -1.32
CA PRO A 72 7.29 -8.62 0.05
C PRO A 72 7.91 -9.63 1.01
N ARG A 73 8.10 -9.23 2.28
CA ARG A 73 8.54 -10.15 3.33
C ARG A 73 7.59 -11.34 3.52
N LEU A 74 6.30 -11.12 3.30
CA LEU A 74 5.25 -12.14 3.32
C LEU A 74 5.05 -12.80 1.94
N VAL A 75 6.14 -13.12 1.23
CA VAL A 75 6.08 -13.64 -0.15
C VAL A 75 5.17 -14.86 -0.29
N GLU A 76 5.28 -15.84 0.62
CA GLU A 76 4.47 -17.06 0.57
C GLU A 76 2.98 -16.78 0.77
N TYR A 77 2.64 -15.81 1.61
CA TYR A 77 1.26 -15.38 1.80
C TYR A 77 0.69 -14.74 0.53
N VAL A 78 1.49 -13.92 -0.14
CA VAL A 78 1.07 -13.28 -1.39
C VAL A 78 0.94 -14.30 -2.51
N LEU A 79 1.88 -15.25 -2.64
CA LEU A 79 1.76 -16.34 -3.61
C LEU A 79 0.50 -17.17 -3.37
N LEU A 80 0.20 -17.52 -2.11
CA LEU A 80 -1.02 -18.23 -1.76
C LEU A 80 -2.29 -17.43 -2.11
N GLY A 81 -2.33 -16.13 -1.80
CA GLY A 81 -3.45 -15.28 -2.15
C GLY A 81 -3.64 -15.07 -3.65
N MET A 82 -2.55 -14.97 -4.40
CA MET A 82 -2.56 -14.96 -5.87
C MET A 82 -3.11 -16.27 -6.45
N ALA A 83 -2.72 -17.41 -5.88
CA ALA A 83 -3.24 -18.72 -6.26
C ALA A 83 -4.74 -18.84 -5.93
N LEU A 84 -5.18 -18.31 -4.79
CA LEU A 84 -6.59 -18.26 -4.40
C LEU A 84 -7.42 -17.40 -5.36
N ALA A 85 -6.91 -16.22 -5.76
CA ALA A 85 -7.57 -15.37 -6.76
C ALA A 85 -7.75 -16.13 -8.08
N LYS A 86 -6.70 -16.82 -8.54
CA LYS A 86 -6.76 -17.65 -9.75
C LYS A 86 -7.75 -18.81 -9.64
N ALA A 87 -7.74 -19.53 -8.52
CA ALA A 87 -8.69 -20.60 -8.25
C ALA A 87 -10.15 -20.12 -8.21
N SER A 88 -10.35 -18.85 -7.86
CA SER A 88 -11.65 -18.17 -7.86
C SER A 88 -12.02 -17.55 -9.22
N GLY A 89 -11.24 -17.80 -10.27
CA GLY A 89 -11.49 -17.26 -11.62
C GLY A 89 -11.08 -15.80 -11.82
N LYS A 90 -10.32 -15.21 -10.90
CA LYS A 90 -9.83 -13.82 -10.96
C LYS A 90 -8.37 -13.76 -11.42
N HIS A 91 -7.91 -12.58 -11.80
CA HIS A 91 -6.51 -12.40 -12.18
C HIS A 91 -5.61 -12.39 -10.91
N PRO A 92 -4.48 -13.12 -10.87
CA PRO A 92 -3.59 -13.18 -9.71
C PRO A 92 -3.17 -11.79 -9.18
N ASN A 93 -2.91 -10.84 -10.08
CA ASN A 93 -2.48 -9.49 -9.71
C ASN A 93 -3.54 -8.69 -8.93
N GLU A 94 -4.83 -9.07 -8.99
CA GLU A 94 -5.85 -8.40 -8.17
C GLU A 94 -5.54 -8.56 -6.68
N PHE A 95 -5.13 -9.76 -6.24
CA PHE A 95 -4.74 -9.98 -4.85
C PHE A 95 -3.49 -9.18 -4.49
N LEU A 96 -2.49 -9.13 -5.38
CA LEU A 96 -1.26 -8.37 -5.14
C LEU A 96 -1.55 -6.87 -4.93
N GLN A 97 -2.39 -6.29 -5.78
CA GLN A 97 -2.79 -4.88 -5.67
C GLN A 97 -3.56 -4.61 -4.38
N GLN A 98 -4.50 -5.49 -4.02
CA GLN A 98 -5.22 -5.39 -2.74
C GLN A 98 -4.26 -5.47 -1.55
N PHE A 99 -3.33 -6.43 -1.55
CA PHE A 99 -2.33 -6.57 -0.49
C PHE A 99 -1.44 -5.32 -0.37
N GLN A 100 -0.99 -4.75 -1.49
CA GLN A 100 -0.20 -3.52 -1.50
C GLN A 100 -0.99 -2.32 -0.95
N THR A 101 -2.26 -2.20 -1.33
CA THR A 101 -3.16 -1.13 -0.86
C THR A 101 -3.39 -1.23 0.65
N THR A 102 -3.81 -2.39 1.15
CA THR A 102 -4.02 -2.61 2.59
C THR A 102 -2.75 -2.39 3.40
N ARG A 103 -1.58 -2.75 2.86
CA ARG A 103 -0.29 -2.49 3.51
C ARG A 103 0.02 -1.00 3.59
N ALA A 104 -0.18 -0.24 2.50
CA ALA A 104 0.01 1.20 2.50
C ALA A 104 -0.91 1.90 3.53
N GLU A 105 -2.19 1.49 3.59
CA GLU A 105 -3.15 1.99 4.57
C GLU A 105 -2.76 1.66 6.01
N THR A 106 -2.25 0.45 6.27
CA THR A 106 -1.78 0.04 7.60
C THR A 106 -0.58 0.88 8.05
N VAL A 107 0.32 1.21 7.13
CA VAL A 107 1.49 2.04 7.40
C VAL A 107 1.09 3.50 7.64
N ALA A 108 0.19 4.05 6.81
CA ALA A 108 -0.36 5.39 7.00
C ALA A 108 -0.99 5.55 8.39
N ARG A 109 -1.83 4.59 8.80
CA ARG A 109 -2.44 4.58 10.14
C ARG A 109 -1.44 4.47 11.28
N THR A 110 -0.35 3.74 11.08
CA THR A 110 0.74 3.66 12.08
C THR A 110 1.45 5.01 12.25
N LEU A 111 1.56 5.79 11.17
CA LEU A 111 2.12 7.14 11.21
C LEU A 111 1.17 8.12 11.89
N ASP A 112 -0.13 8.04 11.62
CA ASP A 112 -1.15 8.86 12.30
C ASP A 112 -1.16 8.61 13.82
N ALA A 113 -0.88 7.39 14.25
CA ALA A 113 -0.76 7.04 15.66
C ALA A 113 0.55 7.53 16.32
N SER A 114 1.50 8.07 15.56
CA SER A 114 2.81 8.55 16.04
C SER A 114 2.90 10.08 15.92
N PRO A 115 2.75 10.83 17.03
CA PRO A 115 2.84 12.29 17.01
C PRO A 115 4.14 12.81 16.39
N VAL A 116 5.25 12.10 16.59
CA VAL A 116 6.56 12.43 16.00
C VAL A 116 6.56 12.26 14.49
N ALA A 117 5.86 11.23 13.98
CA ALA A 117 5.80 11.01 12.54
C ALA A 117 4.99 12.12 11.85
N SER A 118 3.83 12.48 12.41
CA SER A 118 3.01 13.61 11.94
C SER A 118 3.81 14.91 11.93
N ALA A 119 4.51 15.22 13.02
CA ALA A 119 5.35 16.41 13.11
C ALA A 119 6.51 16.43 12.09
N VAL A 120 7.08 15.26 11.76
CA VAL A 120 8.14 15.15 10.75
C VAL A 120 7.58 15.40 9.34
N LEU A 121 6.38 14.91 9.03
CA LEU A 121 5.72 15.16 7.74
C LEU A 121 5.45 16.65 7.57
N GLU A 122 4.82 17.27 8.57
CA GLU A 122 4.51 18.71 8.56
C GLU A 122 5.80 19.56 8.49
N PHE A 123 6.85 19.15 9.21
CA PHE A 123 8.16 19.81 9.11
C PHE A 123 8.75 19.74 7.69
N ILE A 124 8.67 18.61 7.00
CA ILE A 124 9.21 18.45 5.64
C ILE A 124 8.39 19.24 4.62
N GLU A 125 7.06 19.30 4.79
CA GLU A 125 6.20 20.16 3.96
C GLU A 125 6.61 21.64 4.08
N ALA A 126 6.88 22.10 5.29
CA ALA A 126 7.38 23.47 5.53
C ALA A 126 8.87 23.67 5.15
N ASN A 127 9.66 22.60 5.10
CA ASN A 127 11.12 22.65 4.87
C ASN A 127 11.55 21.61 3.82
N PRO A 128 11.36 21.88 2.52
CA PRO A 128 11.58 20.88 1.46
C PRO A 128 12.99 20.30 1.38
N TYR A 129 14.01 21.05 1.81
CA TYR A 129 15.42 20.61 1.82
C TYR A 129 15.76 19.69 3.01
N GLY A 130 14.84 19.54 3.95
CA GLY A 130 15.05 18.77 5.16
C GLY A 130 16.06 19.40 6.12
N ILE A 131 16.64 18.56 6.98
CA ILE A 131 17.50 18.97 8.08
C ILE A 131 18.55 17.92 8.36
N GLU A 132 19.78 18.36 8.62
CA GLU A 132 20.82 17.57 9.25
C GLU A 132 21.33 18.31 10.49
N ALA A 133 21.06 17.77 11.67
CA ALA A 133 21.44 18.41 12.92
C ALA A 133 21.57 17.39 14.06
N SER A 134 21.98 17.87 15.24
CA SER A 134 21.97 17.02 16.44
C SER A 134 20.53 16.67 16.81
N VAL A 135 20.30 15.51 17.43
CA VAL A 135 18.94 15.10 17.83
C VAL A 135 18.28 16.12 18.75
N LYS A 136 19.07 16.81 19.57
CA LYS A 136 18.56 17.88 20.44
C LYS A 136 18.01 19.05 19.61
N ASP A 137 18.73 19.47 18.58
CA ASP A 137 18.30 20.59 17.74
C ASP A 137 17.09 20.22 16.88
N ILE A 138 17.03 18.97 16.40
CA ILE A 138 15.87 18.43 15.69
C ILE A 138 14.65 18.40 16.61
N LEU A 139 14.80 17.98 17.88
CA LEU A 139 13.70 17.98 18.85
C LEU A 139 13.12 19.38 19.03
N THR A 140 13.98 20.38 19.27
CA THR A 140 13.54 21.77 19.42
C THR A 140 12.79 22.28 18.19
N ARG A 141 13.23 21.90 16.99
CA ARG A 141 12.57 22.31 15.74
C ARG A 141 11.22 21.60 15.57
N LEU A 142 11.15 20.29 15.82
CA LEU A 142 9.91 19.51 15.71
C LEU A 142 8.87 19.88 16.76
N GLU A 143 9.26 20.45 17.90
CA GLU A 143 8.29 20.91 18.93
C GLU A 143 7.30 21.96 18.37
N HIS A 144 7.68 22.73 17.34
CA HIS A 144 6.80 23.70 16.67
C HIS A 144 5.68 23.03 15.85
N TYR A 145 5.89 21.79 15.43
CA TYR A 145 4.98 20.97 14.62
C TYR A 145 4.32 19.87 15.47
N LYS A 146 4.40 20.01 16.79
CA LYS A 146 3.86 19.01 17.72
C LYS A 146 2.33 19.07 17.70
N PRO A 147 1.64 17.93 17.48
CA PRO A 147 0.19 17.87 17.59
C PRO A 147 -0.27 18.23 19.01
N ALA A 148 -1.32 19.05 19.12
CA ALA A 148 -1.93 19.39 20.40
C ALA A 148 -2.38 18.12 21.15
N GLY A 149 -2.05 18.03 22.44
CA GLY A 149 -2.46 16.88 23.27
C GLY A 149 -1.63 15.60 23.08
N ALA A 150 -0.49 15.65 22.37
CA ALA A 150 0.37 14.49 22.18
C ALA A 150 1.07 14.02 23.49
N GLU A 151 0.47 13.08 24.22
CA GLU A 151 1.05 12.51 25.45
C GLU A 151 2.32 11.68 25.19
N ALA A 152 2.37 10.99 24.05
CA ALA A 152 3.51 10.14 23.65
C ALA A 152 4.72 10.93 23.09
N TRP A 153 4.73 12.26 23.21
CA TRP A 153 5.80 13.10 22.66
C TRP A 153 7.13 12.91 23.41
N PRO A 154 8.26 12.68 22.70
CA PRO A 154 9.55 12.46 23.33
C PRO A 154 10.06 13.73 24.01
N ARG A 155 10.35 13.66 25.32
CA ARG A 155 10.92 14.78 26.10
C ARG A 155 12.45 14.82 26.12
N THR A 156 13.11 13.81 25.55
CA THR A 156 14.58 13.70 25.55
C THR A 156 15.11 13.45 24.15
N PRO A 157 16.35 13.89 23.84
CA PRO A 157 16.99 13.59 22.56
C PRO A 157 17.11 12.08 22.30
N LYS A 158 17.38 11.28 23.35
CA LYS A 158 17.41 9.81 23.22
C LYS A 158 16.03 9.27 22.80
N GLY A 159 14.98 9.69 23.49
CA GLY A 159 13.60 9.30 23.17
C GLY A 159 13.17 9.71 21.76
N LEU A 160 13.59 10.90 21.29
CA LEU A 160 13.35 11.31 19.91
C LEU A 160 14.11 10.43 18.92
N GLY A 161 15.38 10.13 19.15
CA GLY A 161 16.15 9.25 18.29
C GLY A 161 15.52 7.86 18.15
N ASP A 162 14.98 7.32 19.24
CA ASP A 162 14.27 6.04 19.23
C ASP A 162 12.89 6.15 18.54
N ALA A 163 12.17 7.25 18.71
CA ALA A 163 10.92 7.52 17.99
C ALA A 163 11.16 7.66 16.48
N LEU A 164 12.16 8.45 16.06
CA LEU A 164 12.56 8.60 14.67
C LEU A 164 12.97 7.25 14.08
N ARG A 165 13.76 6.44 14.81
CA ARG A 165 14.15 5.09 14.34
C ARG A 165 12.95 4.20 14.08
N ARG A 166 11.93 4.26 14.95
CA ARG A 166 10.68 3.50 14.79
C ARG A 166 9.84 4.00 13.62
N ALA A 167 9.77 5.31 13.41
CA ALA A 167 8.99 5.93 12.34
C ALA A 167 9.70 5.93 10.98
N SER A 168 11.04 5.87 10.94
CA SER A 168 11.88 6.03 9.75
C SER A 168 11.41 5.21 8.54
N PRO A 169 11.14 3.91 8.65
CA PRO A 169 10.84 3.14 7.46
C PRO A 169 9.36 3.26 7.03
N ALA A 170 8.45 3.76 7.87
CA ALA A 170 7.10 4.14 7.50
C ALA A 170 7.10 5.50 6.78
N LEU A 171 7.86 6.47 7.31
CA LEU A 171 8.16 7.74 6.65
C LEU A 171 8.78 7.51 5.25
N ARG A 172 9.64 6.49 5.09
CA ARG A 172 10.23 6.14 3.80
C ARG A 172 9.20 5.75 2.73
N GLN A 173 8.10 5.10 3.13
CA GLN A 173 7.02 4.75 2.20
C GLN A 173 6.28 6.00 1.71
N LEU A 174 6.23 7.05 2.54
CA LEU A 174 5.72 8.38 2.18
C LEU A 174 6.78 9.29 1.55
N GLY A 175 7.94 8.74 1.15
CA GLY A 175 8.99 9.52 0.49
C GLY A 175 9.87 10.35 1.44
N VAL A 176 9.78 10.18 2.75
CA VAL A 176 10.64 10.88 3.73
C VAL A 176 11.73 9.95 4.27
N GLU A 177 12.99 10.31 4.10
CA GLU A 177 14.13 9.56 4.62
C GLU A 177 14.61 10.15 5.96
N CYS A 178 14.50 9.36 7.02
CA CYS A 178 15.05 9.65 8.34
C CYS A 178 16.20 8.68 8.66
N LYS A 179 17.43 9.18 8.84
CA LYS A 179 18.62 8.35 9.07
C LYS A 179 19.50 8.92 10.19
N SER A 180 19.95 8.05 11.09
CA SER A 180 20.99 8.37 12.07
C SER A 180 22.37 8.42 11.38
N LEU A 181 23.10 9.52 11.58
CA LEU A 181 24.47 9.70 11.09
C LEU A 181 25.53 9.25 12.11
N GLY A 182 25.10 8.79 13.29
CA GLY A 182 26.00 8.34 14.35
C GLY A 182 26.43 9.47 15.28
N ASN A 183 27.43 9.18 16.11
CA ASN A 183 27.99 10.15 17.04
C ASN A 183 29.08 10.96 16.33
N ILE A 184 28.82 12.26 16.11
CA ILE A 184 29.74 13.19 15.46
C ILE A 184 29.98 14.34 16.43
N GLY A 185 31.20 14.44 16.97
CA GLY A 185 31.56 15.49 17.93
C GLY A 185 30.85 15.37 19.29
N GLY A 186 30.63 14.14 19.77
CA GLY A 186 30.00 13.89 21.08
C GLY A 186 28.47 14.02 21.07
N LYS A 187 27.85 14.29 19.91
CA LYS A 187 26.40 14.40 19.75
C LYS A 187 25.94 13.43 18.66
N VAL A 188 24.83 12.74 18.93
CA VAL A 188 24.16 11.94 17.89
C VAL A 188 23.52 12.89 16.89
N LYS A 189 23.83 12.71 15.60
CA LYS A 189 23.24 13.47 14.50
C LYS A 189 22.27 12.63 13.68
N TRP A 190 21.26 13.29 13.14
CA TRP A 190 20.28 12.70 12.24
C TRP A 190 20.08 13.57 11.01
N ALA A 191 19.75 12.92 9.90
CA ALA A 191 19.28 13.56 8.68
C ALA A 191 17.81 13.17 8.45
N ILE A 192 16.97 14.17 8.18
CA ILE A 192 15.57 14.02 7.77
C ILE A 192 15.44 14.76 6.44
N LYS A 193 15.09 14.06 5.36
CA LYS A 193 15.00 14.63 4.01
C LYS A 193 13.77 14.11 3.29
N GLY A 194 13.03 14.98 2.62
CA GLY A 194 12.06 14.54 1.61
C GLY A 194 12.82 14.05 0.37
N LYS A 195 12.43 12.91 -0.20
CA LYS A 195 12.74 12.64 -1.59
C LYS A 195 11.90 13.60 -2.40
N LEU A 196 12.53 14.56 -3.07
CA LEU A 196 11.89 15.21 -4.21
C LEU A 196 11.40 14.08 -5.11
N ALA A 197 10.12 14.11 -5.48
CA ALA A 197 9.58 13.19 -6.45
C ALA A 197 10.50 13.23 -7.68
N THR A 198 11.20 12.13 -7.95
CA THR A 198 11.67 11.89 -9.31
C THR A 198 10.40 11.93 -10.16
N PRO A 199 10.28 12.79 -11.18
CA PRO A 199 9.07 12.85 -11.98
C PRO A 199 8.81 11.43 -12.49
N CYS A 200 7.66 10.89 -12.11
CA CYS A 200 7.17 9.65 -12.68
C CYS A 200 7.12 9.85 -14.20
N HIS A 201 7.68 8.87 -14.89
CA HIS A 201 7.88 8.84 -16.32
C HIS A 201 6.62 9.32 -17.06
N ALA A 202 6.81 10.35 -17.88
CA ALA A 202 5.94 10.94 -18.89
C ALA A 202 4.51 10.35 -19.00
N SER A 203 3.52 11.13 -18.56
CA SER A 203 2.23 11.14 -19.23
C SER A 203 2.49 11.48 -20.70
N HIS A 204 2.19 10.56 -21.61
CA HIS A 204 2.07 10.87 -23.04
C HIS A 204 1.02 11.98 -23.16
N GLU A 205 1.45 13.22 -23.38
CA GLU A 205 0.59 14.21 -24.02
C GLU A 205 0.34 13.69 -25.44
N VAL A 206 -0.83 13.10 -25.65
CA VAL A 206 -1.37 12.90 -26.99
C VAL A 206 -1.67 14.30 -27.52
N ILE A 207 -0.72 14.86 -28.27
CA ILE A 207 -0.96 16.01 -29.13
C ILE A 207 -2.00 15.54 -30.15
N VAL A 208 -3.24 15.97 -29.96
CA VAL A 208 -4.30 15.89 -30.96
C VAL A 208 -4.04 17.02 -31.97
N PRO A 209 -3.72 16.76 -33.25
CA PRO A 209 -3.73 17.81 -34.24
C PRO A 209 -5.18 18.01 -34.69
N SER A 210 -5.81 19.06 -34.16
CA SER A 210 -7.04 19.63 -34.68
C SER A 210 -6.77 20.41 -35.96
N GLY A 211 -7.13 19.82 -37.10
CA GLY A 211 -7.94 20.46 -38.13
C GLY A 211 -7.29 21.41 -39.16
N VAL A 212 -7.58 21.06 -40.43
CA VAL A 212 -7.91 21.92 -41.60
C VAL A 212 -6.79 22.25 -42.61
N GLY A 213 -6.84 21.53 -43.75
CA GLY A 213 -7.08 22.14 -45.07
C GLY A 213 -5.93 22.26 -46.06
N HIS A 214 -5.83 21.33 -47.02
CA HIS A 214 -6.08 21.64 -48.44
C HIS A 214 -6.10 20.38 -49.33
N ASP A 215 -7.08 20.39 -50.24
CA ASP A 215 -7.28 19.51 -51.39
C ASP A 215 -6.04 19.40 -52.29
N ILE A 216 -5.88 18.25 -52.99
CA ILE A 216 -5.70 18.21 -54.45
C ILE A 216 -5.99 16.78 -54.97
N LYS A 217 -6.73 16.78 -56.09
CA LYS A 217 -7.37 15.70 -56.87
C LYS A 217 -6.46 14.57 -57.37
N THR A 218 -7.11 13.45 -57.72
CA THR A 218 -7.06 12.70 -59.03
C THR A 218 -7.12 11.17 -58.77
N SER A 219 -8.30 10.54 -58.82
CA SER A 219 -8.94 9.84 -59.96
C SER A 219 -8.52 8.38 -60.17
N MET A 220 -9.54 7.53 -60.42
CA MET A 220 -9.54 6.20 -61.11
C MET A 220 -9.11 5.00 -60.24
N THR A 221 -9.77 3.83 -60.21
CA THR A 221 -10.84 3.21 -61.01
C THR A 221 -11.46 2.01 -60.25
N SER A 222 -12.79 1.88 -60.35
CA SER A 222 -13.65 0.67 -60.39
C SER A 222 -13.14 -0.71 -59.94
N SER A 223 -13.86 -1.35 -59.01
CA SER A 223 -14.88 -2.40 -59.33
C SER A 223 -15.47 -3.04 -58.05
N PRO A 224 -16.80 -3.14 -57.92
CA PRO A 224 -17.46 -3.96 -56.91
C PRO A 224 -18.15 -5.21 -57.48
N ALA A 225 -18.40 -6.15 -56.56
CA ALA A 225 -19.53 -7.09 -56.50
C ALA A 225 -19.64 -8.26 -57.50
N GLY A 226 -19.99 -9.42 -56.93
CA GLY A 226 -20.48 -10.60 -57.64
C GLY A 226 -20.80 -11.74 -56.67
N THR A 227 -22.03 -11.77 -56.15
CA THR A 227 -22.65 -12.86 -55.38
C THR A 227 -23.34 -13.85 -56.34
N LEU A 228 -23.61 -15.08 -55.85
CA LEU A 228 -24.44 -16.19 -56.40
C LEU A 228 -23.66 -17.16 -57.31
N ALA A 229 -23.81 -18.49 -57.30
CA ALA A 229 -24.89 -19.36 -56.83
C ALA A 229 -24.40 -20.81 -56.58
N THR A 230 -25.21 -21.54 -55.81
CA THR A 230 -25.60 -22.97 -55.83
C THR A 230 -25.10 -23.90 -56.95
N GLU A 231 -24.64 -25.12 -56.59
CA GLU A 231 -25.12 -26.47 -57.01
C GLU A 231 -24.01 -27.56 -56.88
N VAL A 232 -24.23 -28.59 -56.05
CA VAL A 232 -24.49 -30.01 -56.42
C VAL A 232 -23.25 -30.79 -56.92
N LEU A 233 -22.59 -31.51 -56.01
CA LEU A 233 -22.47 -32.99 -55.89
C LEU A 233 -21.46 -33.34 -54.79
#